data_AF-A0A939QJC3-F1
#
_entry.id   AF-A0A939QJC3-F1
#
_cell.length_a   1.000
_cell.length_b   1.000
_cell.length_c   1.000
_cell.angle_alpha   90.00
_cell.angle_beta   90.00
_cell.angle_gamma   90.00
#
_symmetry.space_group_name_H-M   'P 1'
#
loop_
_entity.id
_entity.type
_entity.pdbx_description
1 polymer ?
#
loop_
_entity_poly.entity_id
_entity_poly.type
_entity_poly.pdbx_seq_one_letter_code
_entity_poly.pdbx_strand_id
1 'polypeptide(L)'
;MALPWYVIWLANLRGPKGDKGDPGSFGFLTGEYVGWDEPFHAEMLGPASNRGAHIRLPMPLPSPETVNNDDATEALVLSPTKTGAAVAARAAAVARETPNYANEATAGNLRGVISKLERGVSNVTLLWITDSLGSGLNKPPHLNCLWLADQFPAYTVQYVFWDEVSEIAYQDPVTVQTGTGPYVLRVYIACRSGGVPEYVLGGRYAAAIAAVSPDAVIVLQGHNTGGPLETVDAQALQRNKWLAVTESVTATHPLAGVVLFSQNPSLIVGRETWQAHKAQVVEAVAGLRGYGFIDAHQAFTDTPDWQTVLMTPATDRTHPNAAGYALMGDLINAAMASARGATATRLEPSALLRSAKNYVVNADFSAWTGASPDNWTPTNATTSKDVASYETGAHAMKITGTAVSGAAQVFQMLGAAKTKELRGSYVTLAVRLTQPVSNDQQAAAGIFQIGAGQARTDVHATSRGGYQWVLATMRIAEAATDIYIRLYSRLAGTAGVEASVDRVYLVKGVLPLAGS
;
A
#
# COMPACT_ATOMS: atom_id res chain seq x y z
N MET A 1 2.08 -34.01 49.44
CA MET A 1 1.63 -32.93 48.54
C MET A 1 2.78 -32.61 47.61
N ALA A 2 2.59 -32.81 46.30
CA ALA A 2 3.58 -32.43 45.30
C ALA A 2 3.49 -30.91 45.07
N LEU A 3 4.62 -30.21 45.11
CA LEU A 3 4.69 -28.79 44.76
C LEU A 3 4.57 -28.63 43.23
N PRO A 4 3.92 -27.56 42.72
CA PRO A 4 3.85 -27.30 41.28
C PRO A 4 5.22 -26.96 40.69
N TRP A 5 5.29 -27.04 39.37
CA TRP A 5 6.46 -27.38 38.55
C TRP A 5 7.51 -26.26 38.38
N TYR A 6 7.49 -25.18 39.17
CA TYR A 6 8.50 -24.10 39.09
C TYR A 6 8.88 -23.44 40.43
N VAL A 7 8.94 -24.20 41.53
CA VAL A 7 9.55 -23.67 42.77
C VAL A 7 11.07 -23.85 42.71
N ILE A 8 11.82 -22.78 42.43
CA ILE A 8 13.28 -22.79 42.59
C ILE A 8 13.58 -22.59 44.07
N TRP A 9 14.13 -23.60 44.73
CA TRP A 9 14.62 -23.47 46.10
C TRP A 9 15.94 -22.69 46.09
N LEU A 10 15.84 -21.36 46.17
CA LEU A 10 16.97 -20.43 46.14
C LEU A 10 17.66 -20.36 47.51
N ALA A 11 18.30 -21.46 47.90
CA ALA A 11 19.22 -21.61 49.04
C ALA A 11 18.68 -21.31 50.46
N ASN A 12 19.31 -21.94 51.46
CA ASN A 12 19.18 -21.54 52.86
C ASN A 12 20.05 -20.29 53.08
N LEU A 13 19.43 -19.11 53.16
CA LEU A 13 20.12 -17.89 53.59
C LEU A 13 20.36 -17.93 55.10
N ARG A 14 21.41 -18.65 55.52
CA ARG A 14 21.91 -18.60 56.90
C ARG A 14 22.82 -17.38 57.05
N GLY A 15 22.30 -16.32 57.66
CA GLY A 15 23.16 -15.29 58.25
C GLY A 15 24.04 -15.89 59.35
N PRO A 16 25.23 -15.32 59.62
CA PRO A 16 26.03 -15.74 60.76
C PRO A 16 25.24 -15.53 62.05
N LYS A 17 25.43 -16.45 63.02
CA LYS A 17 24.72 -16.44 64.29
C LYS A 17 25.22 -15.28 65.15
N GLY A 18 24.54 -14.14 65.12
CA GLY A 18 24.74 -12.98 66.00
C GLY A 18 23.68 -12.92 67.10
N ASP A 19 24.05 -12.34 68.24
CA ASP A 19 23.28 -12.35 69.49
C ASP A 19 21.97 -11.54 69.45
N LYS A 20 20.98 -12.04 70.22
CA LYS A 20 19.67 -11.46 70.59
C LYS A 20 19.29 -10.13 69.89
N GLY A 21 18.41 -10.22 68.90
CA GLY A 21 17.73 -9.08 68.28
C GLY A 21 17.64 -9.14 66.76
N ASP A 22 18.31 -10.09 66.11
CA ASP A 22 18.38 -10.12 64.65
C ASP A 22 17.06 -10.56 63.98
N PRO A 23 16.51 -9.77 63.04
CA PRO A 23 15.31 -10.11 62.30
C PRO A 23 15.60 -11.24 61.30
N GLY A 24 15.46 -12.47 61.77
CA GLY A 24 14.93 -13.62 61.05
C GLY A 24 15.72 -14.10 59.82
N SER A 25 16.41 -15.22 59.97
CA SER A 25 16.69 -16.11 58.83
C SER A 25 15.38 -16.53 58.16
N PHE A 26 15.27 -16.37 56.85
CA PHE A 26 14.14 -16.92 56.08
C PHE A 26 14.17 -18.44 56.15
N GLY A 27 13.08 -19.05 56.59
CA GLY A 27 12.91 -20.51 56.58
C GLY A 27 12.74 -21.08 55.17
N PHE A 28 12.22 -20.26 54.24
CA PHE A 28 12.08 -20.60 52.83
C PHE A 28 11.88 -19.35 51.96
N LEU A 29 12.31 -19.40 50.71
CA LEU A 29 11.96 -18.44 49.67
C LEU A 29 11.30 -19.22 48.54
N THR A 30 10.15 -18.73 48.08
CA THR A 30 9.46 -19.23 46.90
C THR A 30 9.22 -18.08 45.95
N GLY A 31 9.05 -18.37 44.67
CA GLY A 31 8.64 -17.35 43.73
C GLY A 31 8.00 -17.95 42.49
N GLU A 32 7.26 -17.10 41.79
CA GLU A 32 6.68 -17.41 40.50
C GLU A 32 6.93 -16.26 39.53
N TYR A 33 7.02 -16.61 38.24
CA TYR A 33 7.02 -15.63 37.19
C TYR A 33 5.58 -15.22 36.87
N VAL A 34 5.33 -13.92 36.84
CA VAL A 34 4.02 -13.33 36.48
C VAL A 34 4.11 -12.59 35.15
N GLY A 35 2.96 -12.16 34.61
CA GLY A 35 2.94 -11.34 33.39
C GLY A 35 3.89 -10.15 33.49
N TRP A 36 4.52 -9.75 32.38
CA TRP A 36 5.50 -8.65 32.35
C TRP A 36 4.89 -7.29 32.78
N ASP A 37 3.56 -7.17 32.69
CA ASP A 37 2.74 -6.03 33.08
C ASP A 37 2.19 -6.13 34.52
N GLU A 38 2.43 -7.24 35.22
CA GLU A 38 2.12 -7.36 36.65
C GLU A 38 3.24 -6.70 37.48
N PRO A 39 2.89 -5.98 38.56
CA PRO A 39 3.90 -5.34 39.40
C PRO A 39 4.72 -6.39 40.15
N PHE A 40 6.01 -6.09 40.36
CA PHE A 40 6.81 -6.84 41.33
C PHE A 40 6.12 -6.82 42.69
N HIS A 41 5.90 -7.99 43.27
CA HIS A 41 5.25 -8.15 44.56
C HIS A 41 5.99 -9.18 45.40
N ALA A 42 6.24 -8.85 46.67
CA ALA A 42 6.80 -9.78 47.63
C ALA A 42 5.92 -9.80 48.88
N GLU A 43 5.52 -10.98 49.31
CA GLU A 43 4.76 -11.17 50.55
C GLU A 43 5.48 -12.10 51.52
N MET A 44 5.33 -11.81 52.81
CA MET A 44 5.88 -12.62 53.89
C MET A 44 4.88 -13.72 54.27
N LEU A 45 5.33 -14.97 54.26
CA LEU A 45 4.51 -16.14 54.57
C LEU A 45 4.95 -16.79 55.89
N GLY A 46 3.98 -17.29 56.65
CA GLY A 46 4.23 -18.12 57.84
C GLY A 46 4.47 -17.35 59.15
N PRO A 47 4.55 -18.08 60.28
CA PRO A 47 4.71 -17.51 61.62
C PRO A 47 6.12 -16.95 61.84
N ALA A 48 6.29 -16.06 62.82
CA ALA A 48 7.56 -15.40 63.14
C ALA A 48 8.75 -16.35 63.37
N SER A 49 8.49 -17.58 63.84
CA SER A 49 9.49 -18.62 64.07
C SER A 49 9.92 -19.39 62.81
N ASN A 50 9.22 -19.21 61.68
CA ASN A 50 9.51 -19.87 60.39
C ASN A 50 8.98 -19.02 59.23
N ARG A 51 9.41 -17.76 59.14
CA ARG A 51 8.97 -16.85 58.08
C ARG A 51 9.64 -17.22 56.76
N GLY A 52 8.85 -17.37 55.71
CA GLY A 52 9.32 -17.38 54.34
C GLY A 52 8.86 -16.15 53.58
N ALA A 53 9.33 -16.01 52.33
CA ALA A 53 8.83 -15.01 51.40
C ALA A 53 8.36 -15.69 50.11
N HIS A 54 7.30 -15.14 49.52
CA HIS A 54 6.87 -15.46 48.17
C HIS A 54 7.05 -14.23 47.28
N ILE A 55 7.83 -14.37 46.22
CA ILE A 55 8.13 -13.27 45.29
C ILE A 55 7.49 -13.56 43.94
N ARG A 56 6.67 -12.63 43.47
CA ARG A 56 6.15 -12.58 42.11
C ARG A 56 7.06 -11.69 41.27
N LEU A 57 7.79 -12.32 40.37
CA LEU A 57 8.74 -11.67 39.48
C LEU A 57 8.09 -11.45 38.11
N PRO A 58 7.94 -10.21 37.63
CA PRO A 58 7.49 -9.98 36.26
C PRO A 58 8.48 -10.63 35.30
N MET A 59 7.98 -11.40 34.33
CA MET A 59 8.87 -11.96 33.31
C MET A 59 9.56 -10.82 32.55
N PRO A 60 10.89 -10.88 32.38
CA PRO A 60 11.57 -9.94 31.50
C PRO A 60 10.99 -10.12 30.09
N LEU A 61 10.69 -9.01 29.42
CA LEU A 61 10.39 -9.06 27.99
C LEU A 61 11.54 -9.80 27.29
N PRO A 62 11.26 -10.74 26.38
CA PRO A 62 12.29 -11.34 25.57
C PRO A 62 13.13 -10.22 24.94
N SER A 63 14.44 -10.31 25.07
CA SER A 63 15.35 -9.37 24.42
C SER A 63 14.99 -9.32 22.93
N PRO A 64 14.95 -8.13 22.29
CA PRO A 64 14.80 -7.99 20.85
C PRO A 64 15.84 -8.79 20.05
N GLU A 65 16.90 -9.27 20.69
CA GLU A 65 18.01 -9.99 20.08
C GLU A 65 17.86 -11.53 20.13
N THR A 66 16.92 -12.10 20.90
CA THR A 66 16.88 -13.57 21.14
C THR A 66 15.64 -14.31 20.64
N VAL A 67 14.65 -13.64 20.07
CA VAL A 67 13.49 -14.30 19.45
C VAL A 67 13.10 -13.52 18.20
N ASN A 68 12.82 -14.20 17.08
CA ASN A 68 12.10 -13.57 15.99
C ASN A 68 10.81 -12.98 16.58
N ASN A 69 10.58 -11.70 16.33
CA ASN A 69 9.45 -10.88 16.77
C ASN A 69 8.05 -11.51 16.56
N ASP A 70 7.95 -12.55 15.74
CA ASP A 70 6.70 -13.25 15.42
C ASP A 70 6.28 -14.26 16.52
N ASP A 71 7.22 -15.01 17.13
CA ASP A 71 6.89 -15.99 18.19
C ASP A 71 6.49 -15.29 19.51
N ALA A 72 7.12 -14.15 19.80
CA ALA A 72 6.78 -13.34 20.97
C ALA A 72 5.40 -12.68 20.84
N THR A 73 4.96 -12.42 19.60
CA THR A 73 3.66 -11.80 19.31
C THR A 73 2.53 -12.82 19.36
N GLU A 74 2.73 -14.01 18.77
CA GLU A 74 1.76 -15.10 18.86
C GLU A 74 1.57 -15.57 20.32
N ALA A 75 2.67 -15.66 21.08
CA ALA A 75 2.62 -15.92 22.51
C ALA A 75 1.89 -14.80 23.28
N LEU A 76 1.99 -13.53 22.87
CA LEU A 76 1.31 -12.40 23.54
C LEU A 76 -0.20 -12.41 23.29
N VAL A 77 -0.63 -12.66 22.04
CA VAL A 77 -2.05 -12.72 21.62
C VAL A 77 -2.76 -13.91 22.26
N LEU A 78 -2.07 -15.04 22.40
CA LEU A 78 -2.60 -16.24 23.05
C LEU A 78 -2.40 -16.26 24.58
N SER A 79 -1.68 -15.28 25.14
CA SER A 79 -1.44 -15.23 26.58
C SER A 79 -2.70 -14.81 27.34
N PRO A 80 -2.99 -15.41 28.52
CA PRO A 80 -4.07 -14.99 29.40
C PRO A 80 -3.78 -13.67 30.14
N THR A 81 -2.92 -12.81 29.57
CA THR A 81 -2.61 -11.49 30.13
C THR A 81 -3.77 -10.53 29.88
N LYS A 82 -3.85 -9.46 30.67
CA LYS A 82 -4.86 -8.40 30.46
C LYS A 82 -4.72 -7.77 29.07
N THR A 83 -3.48 -7.66 28.58
CA THR A 83 -3.18 -7.15 27.23
C THR A 83 -3.62 -8.12 26.15
N GLY A 84 -3.31 -9.42 26.25
CA GLY A 84 -3.78 -10.44 25.30
C GLY A 84 -5.31 -10.55 25.26
N ALA A 85 -5.96 -10.53 26.42
CA ALA A 85 -7.42 -10.53 26.53
C ALA A 85 -8.06 -9.25 25.96
N ALA A 86 -7.45 -8.07 26.16
CA ALA A 86 -7.94 -6.83 25.60
C ALA A 86 -7.78 -6.80 24.06
N VAL A 87 -6.68 -7.32 23.53
CA VAL A 87 -6.45 -7.45 22.08
C VAL A 87 -7.45 -8.43 21.46
N ALA A 88 -7.65 -9.61 22.07
CA ALA A 88 -8.63 -10.59 21.59
C ALA A 88 -10.07 -10.06 21.68
N ALA A 89 -10.43 -9.37 22.76
CA ALA A 89 -11.74 -8.74 22.91
C ALA A 89 -11.95 -7.59 21.90
N ARG A 90 -10.90 -6.83 21.57
CA ARG A 90 -10.95 -5.78 20.56
C ARG A 90 -11.05 -6.37 19.15
N ALA A 91 -10.29 -7.40 18.80
CA ALA A 91 -10.44 -8.14 17.53
C ALA A 91 -11.88 -8.64 17.33
N ALA A 92 -12.47 -9.21 18.39
CA ALA A 92 -13.88 -9.65 18.38
C ALA A 92 -14.91 -8.49 18.34
N ALA A 93 -14.56 -7.29 18.79
CA ALA A 93 -15.39 -6.10 18.65
C ALA A 93 -15.26 -5.47 17.26
N VAL A 94 -14.04 -5.39 16.72
CA VAL A 94 -13.73 -4.92 15.38
C VAL A 94 -14.41 -5.79 14.32
N ALA A 95 -14.41 -7.11 14.48
CA ALA A 95 -15.13 -8.02 13.59
C ALA A 95 -16.65 -7.74 13.53
N ARG A 96 -17.23 -7.18 14.62
CA ARG A 96 -18.64 -6.75 14.66
C ARG A 96 -18.85 -5.33 14.11
N GLU A 97 -17.82 -4.48 14.17
CA GLU A 97 -17.84 -3.08 13.70
C GLU A 97 -17.32 -2.92 12.26
N THR A 98 -16.73 -3.95 11.64
CA THR A 98 -16.14 -3.87 10.29
C THR A 98 -17.09 -3.40 9.18
N PRO A 99 -18.42 -3.66 9.21
CA PRO A 99 -19.35 -3.02 8.26
C PRO A 99 -19.24 -1.48 8.24
N ASN A 100 -18.70 -0.86 9.29
CA ASN A 100 -18.54 0.60 9.38
C ASN A 100 -17.24 1.11 8.73
N TYR A 101 -16.25 0.26 8.47
CA TYR A 101 -14.94 0.66 7.93
C TYR A 101 -14.70 0.16 6.51
N ALA A 102 -15.69 -0.44 5.87
CA ALA A 102 -15.62 -0.84 4.48
C ALA A 102 -16.77 -0.21 3.70
N ASN A 103 -16.51 0.27 2.49
CA ASN A 103 -17.60 0.74 1.63
C ASN A 103 -18.45 -0.44 1.12
N GLU A 104 -19.66 -0.15 0.66
CA GLU A 104 -20.61 -1.16 0.19
C GLU A 104 -20.08 -2.00 -0.99
N ALA A 105 -19.18 -1.42 -1.79
CA ALA A 105 -18.60 -2.08 -2.96
C ALA A 105 -17.53 -3.13 -2.59
N THR A 106 -16.97 -3.09 -1.39
CA THR A 106 -15.88 -3.99 -0.95
C THR A 106 -16.29 -5.45 -1.02
N ALA A 107 -17.41 -5.80 -0.41
CA ALA A 107 -17.86 -7.20 -0.36
C ALA A 107 -18.17 -7.75 -1.77
N GLY A 108 -18.76 -6.93 -2.65
CA GLY A 108 -19.04 -7.34 -4.01
C GLY A 108 -17.80 -7.46 -4.91
N ASN A 109 -16.75 -6.67 -4.67
CA ASN A 109 -15.45 -6.83 -5.34
C ASN A 109 -14.71 -8.09 -4.86
N LEU A 110 -14.90 -8.51 -3.60
CA LEU A 110 -14.29 -9.74 -3.06
C LEU A 110 -15.11 -11.01 -3.34
N ARG A 111 -16.35 -10.87 -3.85
CA ARG A 111 -17.27 -12.01 -4.04
C ARG A 111 -16.71 -13.08 -4.98
N GLY A 112 -15.96 -12.69 -6.01
CA GLY A 112 -15.37 -13.64 -6.98
C GLY A 112 -14.43 -14.65 -6.31
N VAL A 113 -13.57 -14.15 -5.41
CA VAL A 113 -12.64 -14.96 -4.61
C VAL A 113 -13.42 -15.92 -3.71
N ILE A 114 -14.32 -15.38 -2.90
CA ILE A 114 -15.07 -16.16 -1.92
C ILE A 114 -15.97 -17.19 -2.58
N SER A 115 -16.63 -16.84 -3.69
CA SER A 115 -17.48 -17.78 -4.42
C SER A 115 -16.70 -18.97 -4.97
N LYS A 116 -15.48 -18.75 -5.48
CA LYS A 116 -14.61 -19.84 -5.94
C LYS A 116 -14.18 -20.75 -4.79
N LEU A 117 -13.76 -20.15 -3.67
CA LEU A 117 -13.33 -20.88 -2.47
C LEU A 117 -14.47 -21.73 -1.87
N GLU A 118 -15.67 -21.15 -1.74
CA GLU A 118 -16.84 -21.84 -1.20
C GLU A 118 -17.31 -22.99 -2.08
N ARG A 119 -17.25 -22.80 -3.41
CA ARG A 119 -17.70 -23.82 -4.36
C ARG A 119 -16.65 -24.92 -4.57
N GLY A 120 -15.38 -24.65 -4.26
CA GLY A 120 -14.30 -25.61 -4.47
C GLY A 120 -14.17 -26.01 -5.94
N VAL A 121 -14.12 -25.05 -6.86
CA VAL A 121 -14.20 -25.32 -8.31
C VAL A 121 -12.92 -25.06 -9.10
N SER A 122 -12.00 -24.25 -8.56
CA SER A 122 -10.75 -23.90 -9.23
C SER A 122 -9.73 -23.39 -8.22
N ASN A 123 -8.48 -23.26 -8.68
CA ASN A 123 -7.48 -22.44 -8.01
C ASN A 123 -7.97 -20.99 -7.86
N VAL A 124 -7.45 -20.31 -6.85
CA VAL A 124 -7.77 -18.92 -6.53
C VAL A 124 -6.49 -18.13 -6.38
N THR A 125 -6.45 -16.91 -6.92
CA THR A 125 -5.29 -16.03 -6.84
C THR A 125 -5.68 -14.69 -6.23
N LEU A 126 -4.98 -14.27 -5.20
CA LEU A 126 -5.05 -12.91 -4.65
C LEU A 126 -3.75 -12.18 -4.94
N LEU A 127 -3.84 -10.90 -5.28
CA LEU A 127 -2.67 -10.04 -5.45
C LEU A 127 -2.75 -8.86 -4.48
N TRP A 128 -1.77 -8.74 -3.61
CA TRP A 128 -1.57 -7.57 -2.77
C TRP A 128 -0.49 -6.67 -3.37
N ILE A 129 -0.79 -5.41 -3.59
CA ILE A 129 0.17 -4.37 -3.95
C ILE A 129 0.40 -3.50 -2.71
N THR A 130 1.60 -3.53 -2.15
CA THR A 130 1.87 -2.97 -0.83
C THR A 130 3.27 -2.39 -0.69
N ASP A 131 3.52 -1.65 0.39
CA ASP A 131 4.83 -1.20 0.81
C ASP A 131 5.36 -2.03 2.00
N SER A 132 6.17 -1.42 2.87
CA SER A 132 6.67 -2.03 4.12
C SER A 132 5.56 -2.54 5.05
N LEU A 133 4.31 -2.09 4.89
CA LEU A 133 3.19 -2.64 5.66
C LEU A 133 2.80 -4.05 5.23
N GLY A 134 3.35 -4.59 4.14
CA GLY A 134 3.10 -5.95 3.69
C GLY A 134 4.33 -6.85 3.62
N SER A 135 5.53 -6.34 3.93
CA SER A 135 6.81 -7.06 3.80
C SER A 135 7.15 -7.87 5.07
N GLY A 136 6.28 -8.80 5.49
CA GLY A 136 6.53 -9.64 6.67
C GLY A 136 5.39 -10.58 7.02
N LEU A 137 5.64 -11.53 7.93
CA LEU A 137 4.67 -12.54 8.34
C LEU A 137 3.64 -11.99 9.33
N ASN A 138 4.00 -10.99 10.15
CA ASN A 138 3.05 -10.31 11.04
C ASN A 138 2.23 -9.19 10.37
N LYS A 139 2.16 -9.18 9.03
CA LYS A 139 1.56 -8.08 8.26
C LYS A 139 0.22 -8.47 7.65
N PRO A 140 -0.67 -7.52 7.30
CA PRO A 140 -2.03 -7.80 6.88
C PRO A 140 -2.17 -8.81 5.73
N PRO A 141 -1.32 -8.80 4.67
CA PRO A 141 -1.40 -9.82 3.62
C PRO A 141 -1.21 -11.24 4.15
N HIS A 142 -0.22 -11.47 5.03
CA HIS A 142 0.04 -12.79 5.59
C HIS A 142 -1.00 -13.19 6.65
N LEU A 143 -1.43 -12.24 7.49
CA LEU A 143 -2.55 -12.47 8.43
C LEU A 143 -3.84 -12.87 7.69
N ASN A 144 -4.08 -12.28 6.51
CA ASN A 144 -5.18 -12.68 5.63
C ASN A 144 -4.98 -14.09 5.05
N CYS A 145 -3.76 -14.49 4.70
CA CYS A 145 -3.46 -15.87 4.30
C CYS A 145 -3.81 -16.88 5.40
N LEU A 146 -3.42 -16.60 6.65
CA LEU A 146 -3.68 -17.48 7.80
C LEU A 146 -5.19 -17.65 8.02
N TRP A 147 -5.95 -16.54 7.97
CA TRP A 147 -7.40 -16.60 8.07
C TRP A 147 -8.02 -17.39 6.91
N LEU A 148 -7.58 -17.18 5.67
CA LEU A 148 -8.08 -17.94 4.52
C LEU A 148 -7.78 -19.45 4.63
N ALA A 149 -6.63 -19.83 5.18
CA ALA A 149 -6.28 -21.22 5.43
C ALA A 149 -7.28 -21.89 6.40
N ASP A 150 -7.53 -21.25 7.54
CA ASP A 150 -8.50 -21.71 8.55
C ASP A 150 -9.91 -21.83 7.97
N GLN A 151 -10.34 -20.85 7.19
CA GLN A 151 -11.71 -20.81 6.65
C GLN A 151 -11.96 -21.78 5.49
N PHE A 152 -10.91 -22.23 4.81
CA PHE A 152 -11.01 -23.06 3.61
C PHE A 152 -10.04 -24.25 3.66
N PRO A 153 -10.23 -25.21 4.60
CA PRO A 153 -9.31 -26.34 4.82
C PRO A 153 -9.16 -27.30 3.63
N ALA A 154 -10.07 -27.23 2.65
CA ALA A 154 -9.96 -27.98 1.41
C ALA A 154 -8.89 -27.41 0.45
N TYR A 155 -8.47 -26.16 0.60
CA TYR A 155 -7.49 -25.52 -0.25
C TYR A 155 -6.09 -25.62 0.34
N THR A 156 -5.11 -25.90 -0.52
CA THR A 156 -3.70 -25.64 -0.18
C THR A 156 -3.47 -24.14 -0.27
N VAL A 157 -3.09 -23.51 0.83
CA VAL A 157 -2.90 -22.06 0.91
C VAL A 157 -1.42 -21.73 0.87
N GLN A 158 -1.04 -20.87 -0.07
CA GLN A 158 0.33 -20.44 -0.29
C GLN A 158 0.42 -18.92 -0.32
N TYR A 159 1.51 -18.36 0.20
CA TYR A 159 1.90 -16.98 -0.09
C TYR A 159 3.17 -16.93 -0.94
N VAL A 160 3.34 -15.84 -1.68
CA VAL A 160 4.50 -15.62 -2.53
C VAL A 160 4.93 -14.16 -2.42
N PHE A 161 6.11 -13.90 -1.85
CA PHE A 161 6.65 -12.55 -1.77
C PHE A 161 7.33 -12.13 -3.07
N TRP A 162 7.15 -10.86 -3.43
CA TRP A 162 7.98 -10.22 -4.44
C TRP A 162 9.42 -10.14 -3.97
N ASP A 163 10.36 -10.48 -4.84
CA ASP A 163 11.77 -10.37 -4.51
C ASP A 163 12.20 -8.90 -4.52
N GLU A 164 12.28 -8.30 -3.33
CA GLU A 164 12.72 -6.92 -3.15
C GLU A 164 14.18 -6.70 -3.54
N VAL A 165 15.00 -7.76 -3.68
CA VAL A 165 16.41 -7.64 -4.08
C VAL A 165 16.53 -7.59 -5.60
N SER A 166 16.00 -8.59 -6.30
CA SER A 166 16.10 -8.64 -7.77
C SER A 166 15.12 -7.73 -8.47
N GLU A 167 13.95 -7.47 -7.87
CA GLU A 167 12.87 -6.65 -8.40
C GLU A 167 12.39 -7.05 -9.81
N ILE A 168 12.58 -8.32 -10.18
CA ILE A 168 12.20 -8.86 -11.50
C ILE A 168 11.30 -10.08 -11.42
N ALA A 169 11.13 -10.68 -10.24
CA ALA A 169 10.33 -11.89 -10.05
C ALA A 169 9.77 -12.02 -8.63
N TYR A 170 8.80 -12.92 -8.49
CA TYR A 170 8.38 -13.44 -7.20
C TYR A 170 9.31 -14.57 -6.73
N GLN A 171 9.43 -14.73 -5.42
CA GLN A 171 10.13 -15.85 -4.79
C GLN A 171 9.34 -17.16 -4.95
N ASP A 172 9.89 -18.26 -4.44
CA ASP A 172 9.19 -19.55 -4.43
C ASP A 172 7.96 -19.51 -3.50
N PRO A 173 6.84 -20.16 -3.87
CA PRO A 173 5.67 -20.22 -3.01
C PRO A 173 5.95 -20.93 -1.69
N VAL A 174 5.51 -20.33 -0.58
CA VAL A 174 5.58 -20.92 0.75
C VAL A 174 4.19 -21.42 1.15
N THR A 175 4.10 -22.67 1.59
CA THR A 175 2.83 -23.29 1.99
C THR A 175 2.53 -22.96 3.45
N VAL A 176 1.39 -22.31 3.68
CA VAL A 176 0.82 -22.03 5.01
C VAL A 176 0.05 -23.25 5.52
N GLN A 177 -0.71 -23.87 4.63
CA GLN A 177 -1.54 -25.03 4.90
C GLN A 177 -1.58 -25.94 3.69
N THR A 178 -1.40 -27.24 3.90
CA THR A 178 -1.72 -28.26 2.91
C THR A 178 -3.20 -28.60 3.00
N GLY A 179 -3.94 -28.34 1.91
CA GLY A 179 -5.37 -28.61 1.86
C GLY A 179 -5.70 -30.08 1.65
N THR A 180 -6.94 -30.46 1.94
CA THR A 180 -7.44 -31.83 1.68
C THR A 180 -7.92 -32.03 0.23
N GLY A 181 -8.16 -30.94 -0.50
CA GLY A 181 -8.62 -30.94 -1.89
C GLY A 181 -7.52 -30.65 -2.92
N PRO A 182 -7.87 -30.64 -4.22
CA PRO A 182 -6.90 -30.53 -5.30
C PRO A 182 -6.50 -29.09 -5.66
N TYR A 183 -7.16 -28.09 -5.07
CA TYR A 183 -7.01 -26.70 -5.47
C TYR A 183 -6.08 -25.91 -4.56
N VAL A 184 -5.41 -24.93 -5.16
CA VAL A 184 -4.47 -24.02 -4.49
C VAL A 184 -5.07 -22.62 -4.45
N LEU A 185 -5.04 -22.01 -3.27
CA LEU A 185 -5.20 -20.57 -3.07
C LEU A 185 -3.81 -19.96 -2.96
N ARG A 186 -3.46 -19.05 -3.87
CA ARG A 186 -2.16 -18.39 -3.87
C ARG A 186 -2.30 -16.89 -3.67
N VAL A 187 -1.59 -16.37 -2.68
CA VAL A 187 -1.56 -14.95 -2.34
C VAL A 187 -0.21 -14.37 -2.75
N TYR A 188 -0.19 -13.64 -3.85
CA TYR A 188 0.97 -12.89 -4.32
C TYR A 188 1.06 -11.55 -3.58
N ILE A 189 2.24 -11.22 -3.07
CA ILE A 189 2.47 -10.00 -2.30
C ILE A 189 3.56 -9.18 -3.00
N ALA A 190 3.13 -8.27 -3.88
CA ALA A 190 3.95 -7.24 -4.52
C ALA A 190 4.30 -6.14 -3.50
N CYS A 191 5.23 -6.45 -2.60
CA CYS A 191 5.71 -5.51 -1.57
C CYS A 191 7.04 -4.85 -1.96
N ARG A 192 7.17 -3.57 -1.61
CA ARG A 192 8.48 -2.91 -1.53
C ARG A 192 8.51 -1.91 -0.39
N SER A 193 9.41 -2.11 0.56
CA SER A 193 9.66 -1.11 1.61
C SER A 193 10.05 0.25 1.01
N GLY A 194 9.38 1.32 1.47
CA GLY A 194 9.52 2.66 0.89
C GLY A 194 8.85 2.85 -0.48
N GLY A 195 8.20 1.83 -1.02
CA GLY A 195 7.52 1.87 -2.31
C GLY A 195 6.31 2.79 -2.30
N VAL A 196 6.03 3.40 -3.45
CA VAL A 196 4.80 4.14 -3.76
C VAL A 196 3.88 3.25 -4.61
N PRO A 197 2.57 3.56 -4.78
CA PRO A 197 1.69 2.76 -5.63
C PRO A 197 2.30 2.46 -7.01
N GLU A 198 2.91 3.45 -7.65
CA GLU A 198 3.45 3.36 -9.01
C GLU A 198 4.72 2.50 -9.11
N TYR A 199 5.27 2.01 -8.00
CA TYR A 199 6.48 1.16 -7.97
C TYR A 199 6.38 -0.05 -8.91
N VAL A 200 5.21 -0.69 -8.93
CA VAL A 200 4.92 -1.88 -9.75
C VAL A 200 4.75 -1.57 -11.24
N LEU A 201 4.73 -0.30 -11.65
CA LEU A 201 4.64 0.10 -13.06
C LEU A 201 6.02 0.04 -13.75
N GLY A 202 6.04 0.29 -15.05
CA GLY A 202 7.27 0.28 -15.85
C GLY A 202 7.81 -1.15 -16.03
N GLY A 203 9.13 -1.33 -15.93
CA GLY A 203 9.79 -2.62 -16.20
C GLY A 203 9.36 -3.77 -15.29
N ARG A 204 8.79 -3.46 -14.12
CA ARG A 204 8.31 -4.48 -13.16
C ARG A 204 6.91 -4.98 -13.47
N TYR A 205 6.13 -4.22 -14.25
CA TYR A 205 4.70 -4.47 -14.43
C TYR A 205 4.41 -5.85 -15.00
N ALA A 206 5.20 -6.27 -15.98
CA ALA A 206 5.02 -7.57 -16.63
C ALA A 206 5.12 -8.73 -15.62
N ALA A 207 6.13 -8.71 -14.75
CA ALA A 207 6.37 -9.78 -13.78
C ALA A 207 5.52 -9.64 -12.51
N ALA A 208 5.37 -8.42 -11.98
CA ALA A 208 4.66 -8.18 -10.71
C ALA A 208 3.14 -8.27 -10.85
N ILE A 209 2.60 -7.81 -11.99
CA ILE A 209 1.16 -7.63 -12.22
C ILE A 209 0.66 -8.51 -13.37
N ALA A 210 1.21 -8.36 -14.58
CA ALA A 210 0.62 -8.98 -15.77
C ALA A 210 0.78 -10.50 -15.83
N ALA A 211 1.86 -11.04 -15.26
CA ALA A 211 2.11 -12.47 -15.16
C ALA A 211 1.27 -13.15 -14.07
N VAL A 212 0.68 -12.38 -13.15
CA VAL A 212 -0.26 -12.89 -12.14
C VAL A 212 -1.66 -12.89 -12.76
N SER A 213 -2.50 -13.89 -12.46
CA SER A 213 -3.91 -13.93 -12.91
C SER A 213 -4.85 -13.83 -11.70
N PRO A 214 -4.97 -12.64 -11.07
CA PRO A 214 -5.70 -12.48 -9.82
C PRO A 214 -7.22 -12.55 -10.01
N ASP A 215 -7.91 -13.10 -9.01
CA ASP A 215 -9.35 -13.01 -8.82
C ASP A 215 -9.76 -11.73 -8.09
N ALA A 216 -8.87 -11.21 -7.24
CA ALA A 216 -8.96 -9.87 -6.69
C ALA A 216 -7.57 -9.27 -6.45
N VAL A 217 -7.52 -7.95 -6.52
CA VAL A 217 -6.34 -7.13 -6.22
C VAL A 217 -6.65 -6.22 -5.04
N ILE A 218 -5.77 -6.24 -4.04
CA ILE A 218 -5.84 -5.38 -2.86
C ILE A 218 -4.66 -4.42 -2.90
N VAL A 219 -4.91 -3.12 -2.83
CA VAL A 219 -3.85 -2.10 -2.87
C VAL A 219 -3.76 -1.41 -1.51
N LEU A 220 -2.69 -1.69 -0.76
CA LEU A 220 -2.38 -1.14 0.56
C LEU A 220 -1.14 -0.25 0.48
N GLN A 221 -1.33 1.03 0.19
CA GLN A 221 -0.26 1.99 -0.08
C GLN A 221 -0.61 3.37 0.47
N GLY A 222 0.38 4.26 0.64
CA GLY A 222 0.09 5.66 0.97
C GLY A 222 1.18 6.43 1.70
N HIS A 223 1.90 5.82 2.65
CA HIS A 223 2.85 6.49 3.53
C HIS A 223 3.96 7.17 2.74
N ASN A 224 4.45 6.51 1.69
CA ASN A 224 5.61 6.93 0.90
C ASN A 224 5.29 7.92 -0.22
N THR A 225 4.03 8.32 -0.44
CA THR A 225 3.66 9.15 -1.60
C THR A 225 3.95 10.65 -1.45
N GLY A 226 4.51 11.08 -0.30
CA GLY A 226 4.97 12.44 0.01
C GLY A 226 3.86 13.48 0.28
N GLY A 227 4.29 14.71 0.60
CA GLY A 227 3.56 15.99 0.56
C GLY A 227 2.46 16.24 1.61
N PRO A 228 2.27 17.52 2.05
CA PRO A 228 1.00 17.93 2.61
C PRO A 228 -0.09 17.88 1.53
N LEU A 229 -1.25 17.33 1.86
CA LEU A 229 -2.40 17.21 0.97
C LEU A 229 -3.50 18.22 1.32
N GLU A 230 -3.08 19.43 1.70
CA GLU A 230 -3.97 20.51 2.17
C GLU A 230 -4.70 21.23 1.04
N THR A 231 -4.26 21.06 -0.22
CA THR A 231 -4.89 21.69 -1.39
C THR A 231 -5.54 20.66 -2.30
N VAL A 232 -6.58 21.09 -3.01
CA VAL A 232 -7.29 20.26 -4.00
C VAL A 232 -6.34 19.78 -5.10
N ASP A 233 -5.36 20.60 -5.51
CA ASP A 233 -4.39 20.22 -6.53
C ASP A 233 -3.41 19.15 -6.03
N ALA A 234 -2.96 19.24 -4.78
CA ALA A 234 -2.13 18.20 -4.16
C ALA A 234 -2.88 16.87 -4.04
N GLN A 235 -4.17 16.93 -3.66
CA GLN A 235 -5.03 15.75 -3.63
C GLN A 235 -5.29 15.17 -5.02
N ALA A 236 -5.43 16.01 -6.06
CA ALA A 236 -5.57 15.56 -7.44
C ALA A 236 -4.30 14.86 -7.94
N LEU A 237 -3.11 15.37 -7.59
CA LEU A 237 -1.83 14.70 -7.86
C LEU A 237 -1.77 13.32 -7.20
N GLN A 238 -2.18 13.22 -5.93
CA GLN A 238 -2.23 11.94 -5.24
C GLN A 238 -3.22 10.97 -5.90
N ARG A 239 -4.42 11.43 -6.25
CA ARG A 239 -5.43 10.64 -6.98
C ARG A 239 -4.86 10.03 -8.26
N ASN A 240 -4.08 10.80 -9.01
CA ASN A 240 -3.50 10.34 -10.28
C ASN A 240 -2.55 9.15 -10.09
N LYS A 241 -1.79 9.08 -8.99
CA LYS A 241 -0.90 7.95 -8.69
C LYS A 241 -1.69 6.65 -8.49
N TRP A 242 -2.82 6.74 -7.78
CA TRP A 242 -3.73 5.61 -7.58
C TRP A 242 -4.40 5.18 -8.87
N LEU A 243 -4.88 6.12 -9.68
CA LEU A 243 -5.46 5.82 -10.98
C LEU A 243 -4.44 5.20 -11.94
N ALA A 244 -3.18 5.64 -11.94
CA ALA A 244 -2.15 5.07 -12.80
C ALA A 244 -1.98 3.56 -12.57
N VAL A 245 -2.02 3.13 -11.31
CA VAL A 245 -1.91 1.71 -10.93
C VAL A 245 -3.22 0.98 -11.18
N THR A 246 -4.32 1.45 -10.61
CA THR A 246 -5.62 0.75 -10.65
C THR A 246 -6.18 0.65 -12.06
N GLU A 247 -6.03 1.68 -12.90
CA GLU A 247 -6.47 1.62 -14.30
C GLU A 247 -5.55 0.76 -15.17
N SER A 248 -4.26 0.62 -14.82
CA SER A 248 -3.37 -0.37 -15.47
C SER A 248 -3.81 -1.79 -15.11
N VAL A 249 -3.97 -2.06 -13.81
CA VAL A 249 -4.40 -3.36 -13.28
C VAL A 249 -5.72 -3.79 -13.90
N THR A 250 -6.74 -2.94 -13.91
CA THR A 250 -8.06 -3.28 -14.47
C THR A 250 -8.07 -3.36 -16.00
N ALA A 251 -7.07 -2.77 -16.69
CA ALA A 251 -6.90 -2.97 -18.12
C ALA A 251 -6.31 -4.36 -18.43
N THR A 252 -5.42 -4.86 -17.57
CA THR A 252 -4.81 -6.20 -17.72
C THR A 252 -5.71 -7.31 -17.17
N HIS A 253 -6.37 -7.05 -16.04
CA HIS A 253 -7.19 -8.00 -15.29
C HIS A 253 -8.63 -7.49 -15.14
N PRO A 254 -9.41 -7.39 -16.24
CA PRO A 254 -10.74 -6.78 -16.23
C PRO A 254 -11.77 -7.57 -15.41
N LEU A 255 -11.46 -8.81 -15.02
CA LEU A 255 -12.33 -9.67 -14.23
C LEU A 255 -11.89 -9.78 -12.75
N ALA A 256 -10.81 -9.12 -12.35
CA ALA A 256 -10.38 -9.09 -10.96
C ALA A 256 -11.17 -8.02 -10.21
N GLY A 257 -11.68 -8.36 -9.03
CA GLY A 257 -12.18 -7.34 -8.09
C GLY A 257 -11.05 -6.45 -7.61
N VAL A 258 -11.32 -5.17 -7.37
CA VAL A 258 -10.31 -4.23 -6.83
C VAL A 258 -10.78 -3.69 -5.49
N VAL A 259 -9.92 -3.77 -4.48
CA VAL A 259 -10.13 -3.19 -3.15
C VAL A 259 -8.95 -2.29 -2.82
N LEU A 260 -9.24 -1.04 -2.49
CA LEU A 260 -8.25 -0.11 -1.98
C LEU A 260 -8.30 -0.11 -0.45
N PHE A 261 -7.14 -0.19 0.18
CA PHE A 261 -7.01 -0.28 1.62
C PHE A 261 -6.20 0.93 2.09
N SER A 262 -6.85 1.87 2.81
CA SER A 262 -6.12 2.98 3.42
C SER A 262 -5.07 2.45 4.42
N GLN A 263 -4.06 3.24 4.70
CA GLN A 263 -3.06 2.91 5.71
C GLN A 263 -3.39 3.54 7.05
N ASN A 264 -2.78 3.00 8.11
CA ASN A 264 -2.86 3.55 9.45
C ASN A 264 -2.37 5.01 9.52
N PRO A 265 -2.77 5.78 10.54
CA PRO A 265 -2.26 7.14 10.74
C PRO A 265 -0.74 7.15 11.02
N SER A 266 -0.11 8.31 10.84
CA SER A 266 1.29 8.52 11.21
C SER A 266 1.39 9.32 12.50
N LEU A 267 2.36 8.98 13.34
CA LEU A 267 2.74 9.76 14.52
C LEU A 267 3.90 10.72 14.22
N ILE A 268 4.41 10.81 12.99
CA ILE A 268 5.48 11.76 12.64
C ILE A 268 4.91 13.18 12.69
N VAL A 269 5.57 14.06 13.46
CA VAL A 269 5.18 15.47 13.60
C VAL A 269 5.04 16.14 12.24
N GLY A 270 3.86 16.72 11.99
CA GLY A 270 3.54 17.44 10.76
C GLY A 270 3.05 16.55 9.61
N ARG A 271 2.87 15.24 9.84
CA ARG A 271 2.33 14.29 8.85
C ARG A 271 1.01 13.64 9.28
N GLU A 272 0.50 13.99 10.45
CA GLU A 272 -0.71 13.40 11.03
C GLU A 272 -1.91 13.62 10.12
N THR A 273 -2.12 14.86 9.68
CA THR A 273 -3.24 15.23 8.78
C THR A 273 -3.08 14.68 7.36
N TRP A 274 -1.83 14.38 6.94
CA TRP A 274 -1.57 13.91 5.58
C TRP A 274 -2.17 12.53 5.36
N GLN A 275 -2.12 11.64 6.36
CA GLN A 275 -2.67 10.29 6.22
C GLN A 275 -4.19 10.28 6.17
N ALA A 276 -4.85 11.16 6.93
CA ALA A 276 -6.30 11.36 6.82
C ALA A 276 -6.70 11.80 5.40
N HIS A 277 -6.00 12.79 4.83
CA HIS A 277 -6.25 13.22 3.45
C HIS A 277 -5.93 12.13 2.43
N LYS A 278 -4.91 11.30 2.65
CA LYS A 278 -4.62 10.17 1.77
C LYS A 278 -5.74 9.14 1.83
N ALA A 279 -6.25 8.79 3.01
CA ALA A 279 -7.39 7.89 3.15
C ALA A 279 -8.61 8.42 2.38
N GLN A 280 -8.94 9.71 2.53
CA GLN A 280 -10.01 10.37 1.76
C GLN A 280 -9.79 10.32 0.24
N VAL A 281 -8.56 10.53 -0.23
CA VAL A 281 -8.25 10.42 -1.66
C VAL A 281 -8.43 8.99 -2.16
N VAL A 282 -8.00 7.99 -1.39
CA VAL A 282 -8.16 6.56 -1.72
C VAL A 282 -9.64 6.19 -1.77
N GLU A 283 -10.43 6.62 -0.79
CA GLU A 283 -11.88 6.44 -0.78
C GLU A 283 -12.53 7.09 -2.02
N ALA A 284 -12.14 8.32 -2.35
CA ALA A 284 -12.65 9.02 -3.52
C ALA A 284 -12.31 8.29 -4.84
N VAL A 285 -11.11 7.71 -4.96
CA VAL A 285 -10.75 6.86 -6.12
C VAL A 285 -11.66 5.63 -6.17
N ALA A 286 -11.88 4.98 -5.04
CA ALA A 286 -12.75 3.81 -4.98
C ALA A 286 -14.19 4.16 -5.39
N GLY A 287 -14.74 5.26 -4.86
CA GLY A 287 -16.07 5.75 -5.22
C GLY A 287 -16.21 6.16 -6.70
N LEU A 288 -15.18 6.78 -7.28
CA LEU A 288 -15.17 7.15 -8.70
C LEU A 288 -15.20 5.95 -9.66
N ARG A 289 -14.74 4.79 -9.20
CA ARG A 289 -14.55 3.60 -10.04
C ARG A 289 -15.38 2.39 -9.64
N GLY A 290 -16.12 2.47 -8.54
CA GLY A 290 -16.86 1.33 -7.99
C GLY A 290 -15.98 0.26 -7.35
N TYR A 291 -14.76 0.63 -6.94
CA TYR A 291 -13.87 -0.29 -6.23
C TYR A 291 -14.30 -0.42 -4.77
N GLY A 292 -13.87 -1.52 -4.15
CA GLY A 292 -13.92 -1.66 -2.70
C GLY A 292 -13.00 -0.65 -2.02
N PHE A 293 -13.38 -0.22 -0.83
CA PHE A 293 -12.56 0.57 0.08
C PHE A 293 -12.62 0.00 1.49
N ILE A 294 -11.47 -0.10 2.15
CA ILE A 294 -11.33 -0.43 3.58
C ILE A 294 -10.55 0.69 4.25
N ASP A 295 -11.07 1.24 5.34
CA ASP A 295 -10.52 2.39 6.03
C ASP A 295 -9.77 2.03 7.32
N ALA A 296 -8.51 1.59 7.22
CA ALA A 296 -7.67 1.40 8.40
C ALA A 296 -7.41 2.72 9.15
N HIS A 297 -7.27 3.85 8.44
CA HIS A 297 -7.05 5.14 9.08
C HIS A 297 -8.15 5.42 10.11
N GLN A 298 -9.41 5.35 9.69
CA GLN A 298 -10.57 5.60 10.56
C GLN A 298 -10.64 4.57 11.70
N ALA A 299 -10.45 3.29 11.41
CA ALA A 299 -10.46 2.22 12.42
C ALA A 299 -9.41 2.42 13.53
N PHE A 300 -8.24 2.95 13.18
CA PHE A 300 -7.23 3.35 14.16
C PHE A 300 -7.73 4.54 14.96
N THR A 301 -8.16 5.62 14.33
CA THR A 301 -8.53 6.85 15.05
C THR A 301 -9.76 6.71 15.94
N ASP A 302 -10.65 5.75 15.64
CA ASP A 302 -11.79 5.39 16.48
C ASP A 302 -11.44 4.49 17.66
N THR A 303 -10.21 3.95 17.69
CA THR A 303 -9.72 3.19 18.83
C THR A 303 -9.19 4.16 19.91
N PRO A 304 -9.70 4.10 21.16
CA PRO A 304 -9.17 4.89 22.25
C PRO A 304 -7.67 4.65 22.42
N ASP A 305 -6.92 5.73 22.64
CA ASP A 305 -5.46 5.69 22.84
C ASP A 305 -4.68 4.99 21.71
N TRP A 306 -5.20 4.99 20.47
CA TRP A 306 -4.60 4.30 19.32
C TRP A 306 -3.10 4.60 19.12
N GLN A 307 -2.66 5.82 19.46
CA GLN A 307 -1.26 6.25 19.34
C GLN A 307 -0.31 5.41 20.20
N THR A 308 -0.79 4.83 21.31
CA THR A 308 0.02 4.01 22.20
C THR A 308 -0.33 2.54 22.09
N VAL A 309 -1.59 2.19 21.82
CA VAL A 309 -2.05 0.79 21.82
C VAL A 309 -1.95 0.12 20.44
N LEU A 310 -1.97 0.86 19.33
CA LEU A 310 -1.90 0.31 17.96
C LEU A 310 -0.62 0.69 17.20
N MET A 311 0.14 1.66 17.69
CA MET A 311 1.32 2.20 17.02
C MET A 311 2.61 1.94 17.82
N THR A 312 3.76 2.22 17.22
CA THR A 312 5.09 2.19 17.84
C THR A 312 5.60 3.62 18.11
N PRO A 313 5.06 4.35 19.12
CA PRO A 313 5.37 5.76 19.33
C PRO A 313 6.85 6.04 19.65
N ALA A 314 7.57 5.05 20.20
CA ALA A 314 8.94 5.21 20.69
C ALA A 314 10.03 5.00 19.61
N THR A 315 9.71 4.41 18.45
CA THR A 315 10.72 4.00 17.47
C THR A 315 10.48 4.61 16.08
N ASP A 316 9.50 4.12 15.33
CA ASP A 316 9.35 4.43 13.90
C ASP A 316 8.24 5.46 13.59
N ARG A 317 7.24 5.59 14.48
CA ARG A 317 6.12 6.55 14.38
C ARG A 317 5.30 6.45 13.08
N THR A 318 5.41 5.36 12.34
CA THR A 318 4.83 5.13 11.01
C THR A 318 4.14 3.78 10.92
N HIS A 319 4.82 2.73 11.39
CA HIS A 319 4.37 1.35 11.38
C HIS A 319 3.52 1.06 12.61
N PRO A 320 2.43 0.29 12.43
CA PRO A 320 1.70 -0.28 13.57
C PRO A 320 2.57 -1.17 14.45
N ASN A 321 2.17 -1.35 15.70
CA ASN A 321 2.63 -2.48 16.50
C ASN A 321 1.87 -3.76 16.11
N ALA A 322 2.11 -4.87 16.81
CA ALA A 322 1.40 -6.13 16.56
C ALA A 322 -0.14 -6.01 16.60
N ALA A 323 -0.69 -5.29 17.58
CA ALA A 323 -2.13 -5.10 17.70
C ALA A 323 -2.71 -4.26 16.56
N GLY A 324 -1.98 -3.24 16.10
CA GLY A 324 -2.39 -2.46 14.94
C GLY A 324 -2.33 -3.26 13.63
N TYR A 325 -1.34 -4.14 13.45
CA TYR A 325 -1.33 -5.06 12.31
C TYR A 325 -2.46 -6.08 12.37
N ALA A 326 -2.76 -6.61 13.56
CA ALA A 326 -3.90 -7.49 13.78
C ALA A 326 -5.21 -6.81 13.40
N LEU A 327 -5.43 -5.56 13.86
CA LEU A 327 -6.59 -4.75 13.46
C LEU A 327 -6.72 -4.65 11.94
N MET A 328 -5.64 -4.34 11.22
CA MET A 328 -5.67 -4.27 9.75
C MET A 328 -5.97 -5.63 9.10
N GLY A 329 -5.43 -6.72 9.65
CA GLY A 329 -5.77 -8.09 9.22
C GLY A 329 -7.27 -8.41 9.42
N ASP A 330 -7.81 -8.04 10.58
CA ASP A 330 -9.23 -8.25 10.92
C ASP A 330 -10.16 -7.51 9.96
N LEU A 331 -9.82 -6.28 9.56
CA LEU A 331 -10.61 -5.49 8.62
C LEU A 331 -10.77 -6.20 7.25
N ILE A 332 -9.68 -6.71 6.66
CA ILE A 332 -9.78 -7.44 5.39
C ILE A 332 -10.46 -8.80 5.57
N ASN A 333 -10.23 -9.49 6.68
CA ASN A 333 -10.85 -10.78 6.97
C ASN A 333 -12.37 -10.64 7.13
N ALA A 334 -12.83 -9.61 7.83
CA ALA A 334 -14.26 -9.34 7.97
C ALA A 334 -14.90 -8.81 6.67
N ALA A 335 -14.16 -8.08 5.83
CA ALA A 335 -14.61 -7.75 4.48
C ALA A 335 -14.78 -9.01 3.59
N MET A 336 -13.84 -9.95 3.66
CA MET A 336 -13.92 -11.26 2.99
C MET A 336 -15.08 -12.11 3.54
N ALA A 337 -15.30 -12.13 4.86
CA ALA A 337 -16.43 -12.82 5.46
C ALA A 337 -17.78 -12.25 4.98
N SER A 338 -17.89 -10.92 4.91
CA SER A 338 -19.08 -10.22 4.43
C SER A 338 -19.38 -10.53 2.96
N ALA A 339 -18.35 -10.85 2.16
CA ALA A 339 -18.51 -11.23 0.76
C ALA A 339 -19.19 -12.60 0.55
N ARG A 340 -19.39 -13.45 1.58
CA ARG A 340 -20.11 -14.74 1.45
C ARG A 340 -21.58 -14.55 1.03
N GLY A 341 -22.22 -13.50 1.55
CA GLY A 341 -23.63 -13.15 1.26
C GLY A 341 -23.80 -12.01 0.26
N ALA A 342 -22.72 -11.45 -0.26
CA ALA A 342 -22.79 -10.27 -1.11
C ALA A 342 -23.23 -10.60 -2.53
N THR A 343 -23.96 -9.65 -3.14
CA THR A 343 -24.19 -9.66 -4.59
C THR A 343 -22.89 -9.26 -5.28
N ALA A 344 -22.55 -9.94 -6.38
CA ALA A 344 -21.38 -9.56 -7.17
C ALA A 344 -21.56 -8.13 -7.70
N THR A 345 -20.57 -7.27 -7.48
CA THR A 345 -20.57 -5.93 -8.05
C THR A 345 -20.23 -6.02 -9.53
N ARG A 346 -20.85 -5.16 -10.35
CA ARG A 346 -20.41 -4.96 -11.73
C ARG A 346 -18.99 -4.41 -11.73
N LEU A 347 -18.03 -5.19 -12.23
CA LEU A 347 -16.66 -4.72 -12.41
C LEU A 347 -16.63 -3.68 -13.53
N GLU A 348 -16.14 -2.49 -13.21
CA GLU A 348 -15.98 -1.42 -14.20
C GLU A 348 -14.71 -1.65 -15.01
N PRO A 349 -14.80 -1.70 -16.36
CA PRO A 349 -13.60 -1.72 -17.20
C PRO A 349 -12.73 -0.49 -16.94
N SER A 350 -11.43 -0.64 -17.14
CA SER A 350 -10.47 0.46 -17.06
C SER A 350 -10.92 1.68 -17.86
N ALA A 351 -10.82 2.86 -17.25
CA ALA A 351 -11.08 4.15 -17.86
C ALA A 351 -10.18 4.35 -19.08
N LEU A 352 -8.95 3.84 -19.03
CA LEU A 352 -7.97 3.88 -20.13
C LEU A 352 -8.38 3.05 -21.36
N LEU A 353 -9.46 2.27 -21.28
CA LEU A 353 -10.04 1.53 -22.40
C LEU A 353 -11.33 2.16 -22.94
N ARG A 354 -11.85 3.20 -22.27
CA ARG A 354 -13.07 3.89 -22.66
C ARG A 354 -12.72 5.11 -23.51
N SER A 355 -13.30 5.19 -24.70
CA SER A 355 -13.08 6.31 -25.62
C SER A 355 -13.74 7.60 -25.12
N ALA A 356 -13.03 8.72 -25.32
CA ALA A 356 -13.49 10.09 -25.17
C ALA A 356 -12.80 10.99 -26.20
N LYS A 357 -13.37 12.17 -26.46
CA LYS A 357 -12.76 13.18 -27.36
C LYS A 357 -11.35 13.53 -26.87
N ASN A 358 -10.34 13.26 -27.69
CA ASN A 358 -8.98 13.71 -27.41
C ASN A 358 -8.80 15.17 -27.84
N TYR A 359 -8.24 16.00 -26.96
CA TYR A 359 -7.92 17.39 -27.27
C TYR A 359 -6.52 17.56 -27.87
N VAL A 360 -5.63 16.58 -27.67
CA VAL A 360 -4.30 16.52 -28.32
C VAL A 360 -4.46 16.03 -29.75
N VAL A 361 -3.79 16.67 -30.70
CA VAL A 361 -3.71 16.20 -32.10
C VAL A 361 -2.45 15.39 -32.31
N ASN A 362 -2.51 14.42 -33.23
CA ASN A 362 -1.39 13.52 -33.51
C ASN A 362 -0.85 12.87 -32.21
N ALA A 363 -1.79 12.30 -31.45
CA ALA A 363 -1.59 11.76 -30.12
C ALA A 363 -0.84 10.42 -30.10
N ASP A 364 -0.82 9.71 -31.22
CA ASP A 364 -0.15 8.44 -31.47
C ASP A 364 1.15 8.62 -32.30
N PHE A 365 1.49 9.88 -32.62
CA PHE A 365 2.67 10.26 -33.40
C PHE A 365 2.76 9.65 -34.80
N SER A 366 1.64 9.17 -35.35
CA SER A 366 1.59 8.57 -36.69
C SER A 366 1.91 9.56 -37.82
N ALA A 367 1.57 10.85 -37.63
CA ALA A 367 1.91 11.92 -38.57
C ALA A 367 3.27 12.55 -38.21
N TRP A 368 4.30 12.26 -39.01
CA TRP A 368 5.66 12.71 -38.74
C TRP A 368 6.43 12.92 -40.04
N THR A 369 6.28 14.13 -40.60
CA THR A 369 6.85 14.51 -41.91
C THR A 369 8.21 15.19 -41.82
N GLY A 370 8.54 15.80 -40.67
CA GLY A 370 9.77 16.56 -40.45
C GLY A 370 10.68 15.98 -39.37
N ALA A 371 11.48 16.86 -38.74
CA ALA A 371 12.40 16.50 -37.64
C ALA A 371 11.66 16.15 -36.32
N SER A 372 10.40 16.54 -36.19
CA SER A 372 9.52 16.26 -35.05
C SER A 372 8.13 15.84 -35.52
N PRO A 373 7.34 15.15 -34.67
CA PRO A 373 5.97 14.80 -35.04
C PRO A 373 5.17 16.05 -35.37
N ASP A 374 4.24 15.93 -36.33
CA ASP A 374 3.46 17.06 -36.78
C ASP A 374 2.65 17.65 -35.59
N ASN A 375 2.67 18.97 -35.41
CA ASN A 375 2.08 19.73 -34.30
C ASN A 375 2.76 19.58 -32.92
N TRP A 376 3.97 19.05 -32.87
CA TRP A 376 4.78 18.98 -31.65
C TRP A 376 6.06 19.78 -31.80
N THR A 377 6.39 20.57 -30.77
CA THR A 377 7.55 21.48 -30.79
C THR A 377 8.57 21.07 -29.72
N PRO A 378 9.80 20.71 -30.10
CA PRO A 378 10.85 20.41 -29.13
C PRO A 378 11.45 21.70 -28.54
N THR A 379 11.97 21.61 -27.31
CA THR A 379 12.74 22.66 -26.64
C THR A 379 13.81 22.01 -25.77
N ASN A 380 15.07 22.41 -25.97
CA ASN A 380 16.25 21.76 -25.34
C ASN A 380 16.28 20.23 -25.53
N ALA A 381 15.66 19.75 -26.61
CA ALA A 381 15.54 18.34 -26.95
C ALA A 381 15.55 18.16 -28.46
N THR A 382 15.88 16.96 -28.90
CA THR A 382 15.59 16.45 -30.26
C THR A 382 14.58 15.33 -30.15
N THR A 383 13.93 15.02 -31.28
CA THR A 383 12.97 13.93 -31.40
C THR A 383 13.37 12.97 -32.50
N SER A 384 13.10 11.68 -32.30
CA SER A 384 13.25 10.66 -33.34
C SER A 384 12.23 9.54 -33.17
N LYS A 385 11.98 8.78 -34.24
CA LYS A 385 11.09 7.62 -34.21
C LYS A 385 11.77 6.50 -33.42
N ASP A 386 11.15 6.06 -32.32
CA ASP A 386 11.59 4.88 -31.59
C ASP A 386 10.92 3.63 -32.16
N VAL A 387 11.67 2.92 -33.01
CA VAL A 387 11.23 1.65 -33.61
C VAL A 387 11.64 0.43 -32.78
N ALA A 388 12.31 0.64 -31.64
CA ALA A 388 12.75 -0.43 -30.75
C ALA A 388 11.87 -0.52 -29.49
N SER A 389 11.37 0.61 -29.00
CA SER A 389 10.52 0.68 -27.81
C SER A 389 9.21 1.40 -28.14
N TYR A 390 8.17 0.66 -28.46
CA TYR A 390 6.80 1.15 -28.68
C TYR A 390 5.79 0.04 -28.37
N GLU A 391 4.56 0.42 -28.03
CA GLU A 391 3.43 -0.49 -27.77
C GLU A 391 2.33 -0.38 -28.82
N THR A 392 2.19 0.77 -29.49
CA THR A 392 1.15 1.01 -30.50
C THR A 392 1.71 1.66 -31.76
N GLY A 393 0.99 1.49 -32.87
CA GLY A 393 1.42 2.03 -34.17
C GLY A 393 2.71 1.39 -34.69
N ALA A 394 3.54 2.19 -35.37
CA ALA A 394 4.80 1.73 -35.97
C ALA A 394 6.06 2.22 -35.24
N HIS A 395 5.91 3.17 -34.31
CA HIS A 395 6.97 3.76 -33.52
C HIS A 395 6.39 4.63 -32.39
N ALA A 396 7.16 4.81 -31.33
CA ALA A 396 6.93 5.84 -30.34
C ALA A 396 7.73 7.11 -30.68
N MET A 397 7.44 8.23 -30.00
CA MET A 397 8.29 9.42 -30.04
C MET A 397 9.40 9.31 -28.99
N LYS A 398 10.66 9.18 -29.44
CA LYS A 398 11.83 9.35 -28.59
C LYS A 398 12.13 10.84 -28.39
N ILE A 399 12.35 11.26 -27.16
CA ILE A 399 12.80 12.59 -26.76
C ILE A 399 14.20 12.45 -26.18
N THR A 400 15.19 13.13 -26.76
CA THR A 400 16.58 13.15 -26.25
C THR A 400 16.95 14.57 -25.85
N GLY A 401 17.33 14.78 -24.58
CA GLY A 401 17.72 16.11 -24.09
C GLY A 401 19.05 16.57 -24.70
N THR A 402 19.11 17.80 -25.20
CA THR A 402 20.31 18.35 -25.87
C THR A 402 21.05 19.40 -25.07
N ALA A 403 20.37 20.12 -24.18
CA ALA A 403 20.99 21.15 -23.34
C ALA A 403 21.44 20.59 -21.99
N VAL A 404 22.36 21.29 -21.32
CA VAL A 404 22.76 21.04 -19.92
C VAL A 404 22.03 21.93 -18.92
N SER A 405 21.19 22.86 -19.40
CA SER A 405 20.35 23.75 -18.60
C SER A 405 18.90 23.79 -19.12
N GLY A 406 17.96 24.11 -18.23
CA GLY A 406 16.52 24.11 -18.53
C GLY A 406 15.90 22.71 -18.67
N ALA A 407 14.58 22.62 -18.77
CA ALA A 407 13.87 21.36 -19.02
C ALA A 407 14.03 20.94 -20.48
N ALA A 408 14.23 19.64 -20.73
CA ALA A 408 14.25 19.05 -22.07
C ALA A 408 12.87 18.45 -22.35
N GLN A 409 12.15 19.05 -23.32
CA GLN A 409 10.74 18.78 -23.50
C GLN A 409 10.32 18.82 -24.97
N VAL A 410 9.16 18.22 -25.22
CA VAL A 410 8.36 18.40 -26.42
C VAL A 410 6.97 18.83 -25.97
N PHE A 411 6.39 19.83 -26.64
CA PHE A 411 5.09 20.37 -26.25
C PHE A 411 4.15 20.58 -27.42
N GLN A 412 2.86 20.60 -27.10
CA GLN A 412 1.79 21.02 -27.99
C GLN A 412 0.96 22.09 -27.27
N MET A 413 0.70 23.20 -27.96
CA MET A 413 -0.22 24.24 -27.48
C MET A 413 -1.62 23.98 -28.06
N LEU A 414 -2.63 23.95 -27.21
CA LEU A 414 -4.02 23.87 -27.67
C LEU A 414 -4.44 25.21 -28.28
N GLY A 415 -5.08 25.17 -29.46
CA GLY A 415 -5.61 26.37 -30.09
C GLY A 415 -6.73 27.03 -29.27
N ALA A 416 -6.95 28.33 -29.48
CA ALA A 416 -7.87 29.16 -28.70
C ALA A 416 -9.29 28.59 -28.57
N ALA A 417 -9.83 27.93 -29.61
CA ALA A 417 -11.14 27.29 -29.57
C ALA A 417 -11.20 26.12 -28.56
N LYS A 418 -10.18 25.26 -28.56
CA LYS A 418 -10.07 24.13 -27.60
C LYS A 418 -9.86 24.65 -26.18
N THR A 419 -9.01 25.66 -26.00
CA THR A 419 -8.83 26.29 -24.68
C THR A 419 -10.13 26.85 -24.15
N LYS A 420 -10.91 27.55 -24.98
CA LYS A 420 -12.22 28.09 -24.60
C LYS A 420 -13.20 27.01 -24.15
N GLU A 421 -13.19 25.83 -24.77
CA GLU A 421 -14.07 24.69 -24.41
C GLU A 421 -13.71 24.07 -23.05
N LEU A 422 -12.43 24.14 -22.66
CA LEU A 422 -11.91 23.49 -21.46
C LEU A 422 -11.94 24.37 -20.20
N ARG A 423 -12.14 25.69 -20.34
CA ARG A 423 -12.26 26.65 -19.23
C ARG A 423 -13.28 26.18 -18.17
N GLY A 424 -12.95 26.39 -16.90
CA GLY A 424 -13.76 26.03 -15.74
C GLY A 424 -13.79 24.55 -15.40
N SER A 425 -13.34 23.69 -16.32
CA SER A 425 -13.47 22.24 -16.25
C SER A 425 -12.20 21.58 -15.73
N TYR A 426 -12.33 20.39 -15.12
CA TYR A 426 -11.21 19.49 -14.95
C TYR A 426 -10.82 18.85 -16.28
N VAL A 427 -9.52 18.68 -16.49
CA VAL A 427 -8.96 17.90 -17.59
C VAL A 427 -7.92 16.94 -17.05
N THR A 428 -7.87 15.73 -17.62
CA THR A 428 -6.89 14.70 -17.27
C THR A 428 -6.04 14.39 -18.50
N LEU A 429 -4.73 14.57 -18.33
CA LEU A 429 -3.69 14.13 -19.24
C LEU A 429 -3.24 12.73 -18.84
N ALA A 430 -3.26 11.79 -19.78
CA ALA A 430 -2.70 10.46 -19.64
C ALA A 430 -1.61 10.26 -20.69
N VAL A 431 -0.39 9.99 -20.24
CA VAL A 431 0.76 9.76 -21.11
C VAL A 431 1.31 8.36 -20.88
N ARG A 432 1.40 7.56 -21.95
CA ARG A 432 2.08 6.27 -21.92
C ARG A 432 3.53 6.50 -22.30
N LEU A 433 4.44 6.42 -21.32
CA LEU A 433 5.86 6.66 -21.55
C LEU A 433 6.76 5.66 -20.86
N THR A 434 7.97 5.51 -21.38
CA THR A 434 9.06 4.76 -20.78
C THR A 434 10.34 5.59 -20.77
N GLN A 435 11.26 5.18 -19.91
CA GLN A 435 12.60 5.74 -19.81
C GLN A 435 13.60 4.61 -19.55
N PRO A 436 14.81 4.66 -20.12
CA PRO A 436 15.85 3.66 -19.88
C PRO A 436 16.16 3.48 -18.39
N VAL A 437 16.53 2.26 -17.99
CA VAL A 437 16.96 1.97 -16.60
C VAL A 437 18.20 2.75 -16.18
N SER A 438 19.05 3.11 -17.16
CA SER A 438 20.27 3.88 -16.96
C SER A 438 20.04 5.38 -16.74
N ASN A 439 18.81 5.88 -16.92
CA ASN A 439 18.53 7.29 -16.68
C ASN A 439 18.68 7.62 -15.19
N ASP A 440 19.54 8.58 -14.88
CA ASP A 440 19.70 9.16 -13.54
C ASP A 440 18.59 10.16 -13.18
N GLN A 441 17.85 10.64 -14.18
CA GLN A 441 16.74 11.58 -14.03
C GLN A 441 15.39 10.96 -14.39
N GLN A 442 14.31 11.67 -14.06
CA GLN A 442 12.94 11.22 -14.31
C GLN A 442 12.32 12.00 -15.48
N ALA A 443 11.80 11.25 -16.44
CA ALA A 443 10.83 11.71 -17.41
C ALA A 443 9.55 12.18 -16.69
N ALA A 444 8.83 13.10 -17.30
CA ALA A 444 7.61 13.65 -16.74
C ALA A 444 6.61 14.03 -17.83
N ALA A 445 5.37 14.26 -17.42
CA ALA A 445 4.34 14.87 -18.25
C ALA A 445 3.56 15.90 -17.45
N GLY A 446 3.06 16.94 -18.11
CA GLY A 446 2.33 17.99 -17.41
C GLY A 446 1.40 18.82 -18.27
N ILE A 447 0.47 19.48 -17.57
CA ILE A 447 -0.46 20.46 -18.09
C ILE A 447 0.00 21.84 -17.60
N PHE A 448 0.06 22.82 -18.49
CA PHE A 448 0.41 24.20 -18.19
C PHE A 448 -0.65 25.15 -18.75
N GLN A 449 -1.06 26.16 -18.00
CA GLN A 449 -1.99 27.18 -18.48
C GLN A 449 -1.45 28.61 -18.30
N ILE A 450 -1.90 29.52 -19.17
CA ILE A 450 -1.65 30.96 -19.13
C ILE A 450 -3.00 31.69 -19.08
N GLY A 451 -3.08 32.88 -18.45
CA GLY A 451 -4.21 33.81 -18.57
C GLY A 451 -4.79 34.31 -17.24
N ALA A 452 -4.82 33.45 -16.21
CA ALA A 452 -5.21 33.81 -14.83
C ALA A 452 -3.99 33.99 -13.90
N GLY A 453 -2.79 34.13 -14.48
CA GLY A 453 -1.53 33.71 -13.89
C GLY A 453 -1.01 32.43 -14.57
N GLN A 454 0.24 32.08 -14.30
CA GLN A 454 0.83 30.82 -14.78
C GLN A 454 0.58 29.72 -13.76
N ALA A 455 -0.03 28.62 -14.18
CA ALA A 455 -0.22 27.43 -13.34
C ALA A 455 0.24 26.18 -14.08
N ARG A 456 0.81 25.22 -13.34
CA ARG A 456 1.39 23.98 -13.88
C ARG A 456 1.12 22.80 -12.96
N THR A 457 0.92 21.64 -13.57
CA THR A 457 0.86 20.35 -12.89
C THR A 457 1.73 19.39 -13.68
N ASP A 458 2.88 19.01 -13.13
CA ASP A 458 3.75 18.00 -13.72
C ASP A 458 3.82 16.77 -12.81
N VAL A 459 3.87 15.60 -13.44
CA VAL A 459 3.94 14.32 -12.78
C VAL A 459 5.10 13.53 -13.36
N HIS A 460 5.90 12.96 -12.47
CA HIS A 460 7.11 12.24 -12.82
C HIS A 460 6.81 10.76 -13.04
N ALA A 461 7.48 10.15 -14.01
CA ALA A 461 7.57 8.70 -14.08
C ALA A 461 8.43 8.19 -12.92
N THR A 462 7.82 7.40 -12.03
CA THR A 462 8.49 6.85 -10.84
C THR A 462 9.30 5.59 -11.15
N SER A 463 8.94 4.86 -12.21
CA SER A 463 9.60 3.62 -12.63
C SER A 463 10.38 3.78 -13.94
N ARG A 464 11.22 2.80 -14.27
CA ARG A 464 12.07 2.77 -15.48
C ARG A 464 11.98 1.42 -16.18
N GLY A 465 12.55 1.30 -17.38
CA GLY A 465 12.75 0.02 -18.07
C GLY A 465 11.48 -0.62 -18.65
N GLY A 466 10.38 0.10 -18.71
CA GLY A 466 9.13 -0.35 -19.31
C GLY A 466 8.12 0.79 -19.35
N TYR A 467 7.05 0.63 -20.12
CA TYR A 467 6.04 1.66 -20.26
C TYR A 467 5.16 1.75 -18.99
N GLN A 468 4.87 2.98 -18.58
CA GLN A 468 3.95 3.31 -17.48
C GLN A 468 2.99 4.41 -17.90
N TRP A 469 1.84 4.48 -17.23
CA TRP A 469 0.94 5.62 -17.34
C TRP A 469 1.38 6.72 -16.38
N VAL A 470 1.64 7.90 -16.91
CA VAL A 470 1.86 9.13 -16.14
C VAL A 470 0.63 9.99 -16.31
N LEU A 471 -0.04 10.28 -15.20
CA LEU A 471 -1.34 10.94 -15.19
C LEU A 471 -1.24 12.31 -14.51
N ALA A 472 -1.75 13.36 -15.15
CA ALA A 472 -1.87 14.69 -14.57
C ALA A 472 -3.31 15.19 -14.68
N THR A 473 -3.85 15.81 -13.63
CA THR A 473 -5.20 16.39 -13.65
C THR A 473 -5.12 17.84 -13.18
N MET A 474 -5.74 18.75 -13.92
CA MET A 474 -5.78 20.17 -13.59
C MET A 474 -7.19 20.70 -13.80
N ARG A 475 -7.64 21.63 -12.93
CA ARG A 475 -8.80 22.46 -13.24
C ARG A 475 -8.34 23.66 -14.06
N ILE A 476 -8.85 23.79 -15.28
CA ILE A 476 -8.52 24.91 -16.16
C ILE A 476 -9.24 26.16 -15.67
N ALA A 477 -8.49 27.25 -15.50
CA ALA A 477 -9.04 28.52 -15.04
C ALA A 477 -10.01 29.12 -16.08
N GLU A 478 -11.06 29.80 -15.62
CA GLU A 478 -12.02 30.49 -16.50
C GLU A 478 -11.35 31.54 -17.39
N ALA A 479 -10.28 32.17 -16.90
CA ALA A 479 -9.52 33.17 -17.64
C ALA A 479 -8.34 32.58 -18.45
N ALA A 480 -8.21 31.25 -18.57
CA ALA A 480 -7.09 30.63 -19.28
C ALA A 480 -7.12 31.00 -20.79
N THR A 481 -6.05 31.58 -21.33
CA THR A 481 -5.89 31.90 -22.75
C THR A 481 -5.30 30.75 -23.53
N ASP A 482 -4.33 30.05 -22.94
CA ASP A 482 -3.55 28.99 -23.57
C ASP A 482 -3.39 27.80 -22.63
N ILE A 483 -3.39 26.60 -23.20
CA ILE A 483 -3.10 25.35 -22.50
C ILE A 483 -1.99 24.64 -23.27
N TYR A 484 -0.94 24.24 -22.57
CA TYR A 484 0.15 23.45 -23.11
C TYR A 484 0.16 22.07 -22.49
N ILE A 485 0.35 21.07 -23.34
CA ILE A 485 0.74 19.73 -22.94
C ILE A 485 2.24 19.60 -23.12
N ARG A 486 2.95 19.22 -22.06
CA ARG A 486 4.41 19.11 -22.05
C ARG A 486 4.83 17.69 -21.67
N LEU A 487 5.74 17.15 -22.46
CA LEU A 487 6.35 15.84 -22.30
C LEU A 487 7.83 16.06 -22.09
N TYR A 488 8.39 15.51 -21.01
CA TYR A 488 9.77 15.76 -20.62
C TYR A 488 10.56 14.46 -20.64
N SER A 489 11.76 14.48 -21.24
CA SER A 489 12.77 13.47 -20.90
C SER A 489 13.42 13.80 -19.56
N ARG A 490 13.50 15.08 -19.21
CA ARG A 490 13.95 15.59 -17.91
C ARG A 490 13.46 17.02 -17.62
N LEU A 491 13.37 17.36 -16.34
CA LEU A 491 12.96 18.69 -15.88
C LEU A 491 14.13 19.66 -15.62
N ALA A 492 15.35 19.15 -15.37
CA ALA A 492 16.56 19.95 -15.16
C ALA A 492 17.82 19.09 -15.40
N GLY A 493 19.01 19.70 -15.55
CA GLY A 493 20.30 18.97 -15.59
C GLY A 493 20.79 18.47 -16.95
N THR A 494 21.40 17.28 -16.98
CA THR A 494 22.37 16.80 -17.97
C THR A 494 21.79 16.50 -19.36
N ALA A 495 22.56 16.76 -20.42
CA ALA A 495 22.22 16.34 -21.78
C ALA A 495 22.24 14.79 -21.94
N GLY A 496 21.57 14.27 -22.96
CA GLY A 496 21.56 12.85 -23.28
C GLY A 496 20.52 12.01 -22.54
N VAL A 497 19.72 12.59 -21.63
CA VAL A 497 18.60 11.88 -20.99
C VAL A 497 17.48 11.65 -21.98
N GLU A 498 17.00 10.41 -22.07
CA GLU A 498 16.04 9.97 -23.09
C GLU A 498 14.73 9.48 -22.47
N ALA A 499 13.62 9.71 -23.16
CA ALA A 499 12.33 9.09 -22.85
C ALA A 499 11.59 8.76 -24.14
N SER A 500 10.85 7.66 -24.15
CA SER A 500 10.01 7.28 -25.30
C SER A 500 8.55 7.38 -24.90
N VAL A 501 7.76 8.13 -25.67
CA VAL A 501 6.34 8.36 -25.46
C VAL A 501 5.56 7.67 -26.56
N ASP A 502 4.72 6.72 -26.18
CA ASP A 502 3.95 5.91 -27.12
C ASP A 502 2.66 6.61 -27.54
N ARG A 503 1.91 7.16 -26.57
CA ARG A 503 0.63 7.83 -26.83
C ARG A 503 0.24 8.82 -25.75
N VAL A 504 -0.56 9.82 -26.14
CA VAL A 504 -0.96 10.95 -25.28
C VAL A 504 -2.46 11.23 -25.39
N TYR A 505 -3.16 11.22 -24.26
CA TYR A 505 -4.57 11.58 -24.21
C TYR A 505 -4.77 12.78 -23.30
N LEU A 506 -5.45 13.81 -23.80
CA LEU A 506 -6.01 14.86 -22.97
C LEU A 506 -7.51 14.84 -23.11
N VAL A 507 -8.21 14.58 -22.01
CA VAL A 507 -9.67 14.46 -21.98
C VAL A 507 -10.26 15.37 -20.93
N LYS A 508 -11.51 15.80 -21.15
CA LYS A 508 -12.28 16.56 -20.16
C LYS A 508 -12.82 15.61 -19.09
N GLY A 509 -12.65 15.96 -17.83
CA GLY A 509 -13.01 15.15 -16.66
C GLY A 509 -11.82 14.89 -15.73
N VAL A 510 -12.05 14.06 -14.71
CA VAL A 510 -11.04 13.67 -13.70
C VAL A 510 -10.49 12.25 -13.90
N LEU A 511 -11.01 11.53 -14.89
CA LEU A 511 -10.63 10.16 -15.22
C LEU A 511 -9.75 10.13 -16.48
N PRO A 512 -8.74 9.24 -16.54
CA PRO A 512 -7.87 9.08 -17.69
C PRO A 512 -8.54 8.22 -18.76
N LEU A 513 -9.41 8.83 -19.58
CA LEU A 513 -10.09 8.13 -20.68
C LEU A 513 -9.16 7.98 -21.90
N ALA A 514 -9.35 6.92 -22.68
CA ALA A 514 -8.68 6.76 -23.97
C ALA A 514 -9.14 7.88 -24.91
N GLY A 515 -8.20 8.65 -25.43
CA GLY A 515 -8.50 9.66 -26.43
C GLY A 515 -8.72 9.02 -27.80
N SER A 516 -9.86 9.29 -28.45
CA SER A 516 -10.14 8.93 -29.85
C SER A 516 -10.29 10.15 -30.73
#